data_AF-A0A821ZWA6-F1
#
_entry.id   AF-A0A821ZWA6-F1
#
_cell.length_a   1.000
_cell.length_b   1.000
_cell.length_c   1.000
_cell.angle_alpha   90.00
_cell.angle_beta   90.00
_cell.angle_gamma   90.00
#
_symmetry.space_group_name_H-M   'P 1'
#
loop_
_entity.id
_entity.type
_entity.pdbx_description
1 polymer ?
#
loop_
_entity_poly.entity_id
_entity_poly.type
_entity_poly.pdbx_seq_one_letter_code
_entity_poly.pdbx_strand_id
1 'polypeptide(L)'
;MEGDDKIGLARKAMLLFLKSLPVNCRFNIIRFGSHFSALFTDQVAREYNKENMSQAETLIKDTKADLGGTELLMPLQWLKENKPLTSGVRQIFLLTDGEVSNVTEVTNLCREMSEYTRIFSFGLGHSPSRALVKSLAHATNGYFNFIAPHTNVDIYVAEQLARALQPSITDVYVKWNTNQRILHKVPEHAPPVFVGDRLLFYALFDETMPFDHTTTIELFTGMQQKPIGLARIDHVPSVLSSQLVMHLAAKALLHEHLNNHETIDKELLVNVSIKYGILCPYTAFIGVERRLNANSESNIDMELREVPIMIRKTCREPVSRFRTVSYMSSQQRQSLFRKVDSLMHKAMVLEQGECINNIECSISVVTTDARPLNKAVLRKKSLRPRIGSILQPAIHFVSSLLTKTRAKKLTTSSDSKHVTSSTRDDIDQSLHNSSFSNSQISNMIWPTDEQKLVDRFVELQQYDGLWMLTENDVYQLTGKSLTIFSSSVVEKLEKNSQQSIITTAIVIIILETRCLALKTLWQALSSKAYKCLKELLDGDESKLEQLMKDIHDQLQ
;
A
#
# COMPACT_ATOMS: atom_id res chain seq x y z
N MET A 1 11.55 10.80 15.01
CA MET A 1 11.46 11.83 13.95
C MET A 1 12.45 13.00 14.02
N GLU A 2 13.28 13.20 15.05
CA GLU A 2 14.06 14.45 15.19
C GLU A 2 15.30 14.60 14.27
N GLY A 3 15.82 13.50 13.70
CA GLY A 3 16.97 13.51 12.77
C GLY A 3 16.60 13.48 11.28
N ASP A 4 17.56 13.78 10.41
CA ASP A 4 17.51 13.71 8.93
C ASP A 4 16.30 14.41 8.26
N ASP A 5 15.85 15.53 8.83
CA ASP A 5 14.65 16.28 8.42
C ASP A 5 13.37 15.43 8.28
N LYS A 6 13.27 14.30 8.99
CA LYS A 6 12.09 13.41 8.90
C LYS A 6 10.81 14.12 9.30
N ILE A 7 10.88 15.05 10.26
CA ILE A 7 9.74 15.90 10.64
C ILE A 7 9.40 16.93 9.55
N GLY A 8 10.36 17.45 8.78
CA GLY A 8 10.10 18.25 7.58
C GLY A 8 9.41 17.44 6.48
N LEU A 9 9.90 16.22 6.20
CA LEU A 9 9.26 15.28 5.27
C LEU A 9 7.82 14.95 5.69
N ALA A 10 7.58 14.72 6.99
CA ALA A 10 6.24 14.50 7.52
C ALA A 10 5.33 15.74 7.36
N ARG A 11 5.84 16.95 7.64
CA ARG A 11 5.08 18.20 7.43
C ARG A 11 4.74 18.43 5.95
N LYS A 12 5.69 18.19 5.04
CA LYS A 12 5.46 18.28 3.59
C LYS A 12 4.37 17.29 3.14
N ALA A 13 4.45 16.04 3.59
CA ALA A 13 3.43 15.03 3.32
C ALA A 13 2.03 15.45 3.82
N MET A 14 1.94 15.88 5.08
CA MET A 14 0.67 16.30 5.68
C MET A 14 0.05 17.51 4.98
N LEU A 15 0.87 18.48 4.55
CA LEU A 15 0.40 19.64 3.78
C LEU A 15 -0.16 19.19 2.43
N LEU A 16 0.55 18.35 1.69
CA LEU A 16 0.10 17.86 0.39
C LEU A 16 -1.17 17.01 0.51
N PHE A 17 -1.28 16.17 1.55
CA PHE A 17 -2.54 15.48 1.88
C PHE A 17 -3.67 16.47 2.11
N LEU A 18 -3.50 17.44 3.02
CA LEU A 18 -4.52 18.41 3.40
C LEU A 18 -5.04 19.20 2.19
N LYS A 19 -4.14 19.80 1.40
CA LYS A 19 -4.49 20.60 0.22
C LYS A 19 -5.28 19.80 -0.81
N SER A 20 -4.90 18.53 -0.99
CA SER A 20 -5.51 17.62 -1.97
C SER A 20 -6.80 16.93 -1.50
N LEU A 21 -7.28 17.18 -0.27
CA LEU A 21 -8.55 16.62 0.19
C LEU A 21 -9.75 17.21 -0.59
N PRO A 22 -10.78 16.40 -0.91
CA PRO A 22 -12.02 16.88 -1.49
C PRO A 22 -12.76 17.85 -0.56
N VAL A 23 -13.36 18.91 -1.11
CA VAL A 23 -14.03 19.97 -0.31
C VAL A 23 -15.16 19.41 0.58
N ASN A 24 -15.89 18.39 0.12
CA ASN A 24 -17.02 17.81 0.85
C ASN A 24 -16.62 16.64 1.77
N CYS A 25 -15.34 16.51 2.16
CA CYS A 25 -14.90 15.47 3.08
C CYS A 25 -14.90 15.92 4.55
N ARG A 26 -14.68 14.97 5.46
CA ARG A 26 -14.36 15.25 6.87
C ARG A 26 -12.96 14.73 7.18
N PHE A 27 -12.19 15.46 7.97
CA PHE A 27 -10.80 15.16 8.28
C PHE A 27 -10.44 15.46 9.74
N ASN A 28 -9.27 14.96 10.17
CA ASN A 28 -8.61 15.29 11.43
C ASN A 28 -7.11 15.03 11.25
N ILE A 29 -6.28 15.62 12.11
CA ILE A 29 -4.84 15.35 12.17
C ILE A 29 -4.52 14.83 13.56
N ILE A 30 -3.92 13.65 13.64
CA ILE A 30 -3.57 13.00 14.91
C ILE A 30 -2.05 12.86 14.97
N ARG A 31 -1.42 13.55 15.93
CA ARG A 31 -0.02 13.35 16.31
C ARG A 31 0.06 12.28 17.38
N PHE A 32 1.08 11.43 17.34
CA PHE A 32 1.29 10.36 18.31
C PHE A 32 2.77 10.25 18.71
N GLY A 33 3.00 9.67 19.88
CA GLY A 33 4.29 9.52 20.54
C GLY A 33 4.12 8.62 21.76
N SER A 34 4.60 9.00 22.94
CA SER A 34 4.21 8.34 24.21
C SER A 34 2.74 8.59 24.57
N HIS A 35 2.16 9.67 24.04
CA HIS A 35 0.74 10.03 24.10
C HIS A 35 0.28 10.48 22.71
N PHE A 36 -1.03 10.65 22.49
CA PHE A 36 -1.55 11.20 21.23
C PHE A 36 -2.30 12.51 21.44
N SER A 37 -2.36 13.32 20.39
CA SER A 37 -3.09 14.60 20.35
C SER A 37 -3.77 14.74 18.99
N ALA A 38 -5.08 14.95 18.99
CA ALA A 38 -5.87 15.22 17.79
C ALA A 38 -6.12 16.72 17.64
N LEU A 39 -6.17 17.22 16.39
CA LEU A 39 -6.55 18.60 16.07
C LEU A 39 -8.00 18.88 16.53
N PHE A 40 -8.89 17.91 16.30
CA PHE A 40 -10.27 17.93 16.78
C PHE A 40 -10.46 16.81 17.80
N THR A 41 -10.82 17.18 19.03
CA THR A 41 -10.99 16.24 20.17
C THR A 41 -12.45 16.03 20.54
N ASP A 42 -13.33 16.95 20.15
CA ASP A 42 -14.79 16.89 20.31
C ASP A 42 -15.47 15.92 19.33
N GLN A 43 -14.84 15.70 18.17
CA GLN A 43 -15.32 14.80 17.12
C GLN A 43 -14.13 14.13 16.42
N VAL A 44 -14.32 12.89 15.97
CA VAL A 44 -13.25 12.16 15.24
C VAL A 44 -12.79 12.88 13.98
N ALA A 45 -13.67 13.60 13.30
CA ALA A 45 -13.37 14.37 12.11
C ALA A 45 -14.36 15.52 11.93
N ARG A 46 -13.88 16.70 11.52
CA ARG A 46 -14.70 17.86 11.16
C ARG A 46 -14.70 18.10 9.66
N GLU A 47 -15.64 18.89 9.18
CA GLU A 47 -15.78 19.25 7.76
C GLU A 47 -14.55 19.97 7.23
N TYR A 48 -14.20 19.70 5.97
CA TYR A 48 -13.14 20.39 5.27
C TYR A 48 -13.63 21.77 4.81
N ASN A 49 -13.40 22.78 5.65
CA ASN A 49 -13.76 24.18 5.39
C ASN A 49 -12.55 25.11 5.66
N LYS A 50 -12.72 26.40 5.36
CA LYS A 50 -11.66 27.41 5.44
C LYS A 50 -11.05 27.53 6.84
N GLU A 51 -11.89 27.54 7.86
CA GLU A 51 -11.50 27.71 9.27
C GLU A 51 -10.72 26.49 9.78
N ASN A 52 -11.25 25.29 9.54
CA ASN A 52 -10.63 24.04 9.95
C ASN A 52 -9.32 23.78 9.17
N MET A 53 -9.27 24.13 7.88
CA MET A 53 -8.05 24.05 7.06
C MET A 53 -6.96 24.97 7.61
N SER A 54 -7.27 26.23 7.94
CA SER A 54 -6.28 27.17 8.48
C SER A 54 -5.72 26.72 9.84
N GLN A 55 -6.56 26.13 10.70
CA GLN A 55 -6.12 25.49 11.95
C GLN A 55 -5.18 24.30 11.68
N ALA A 56 -5.49 23.49 10.68
CA ALA A 56 -4.68 22.34 10.27
C ALA A 56 -3.33 22.75 9.68
N GLU A 57 -3.27 23.79 8.83
CA GLU A 57 -2.02 24.35 8.29
C GLU A 57 -1.10 24.87 9.41
N THR A 58 -1.69 25.58 10.39
CA THR A 58 -0.96 26.08 11.56
C THR A 58 -0.37 24.91 12.36
N LEU A 59 -1.19 23.89 12.67
CA LEU A 59 -0.72 22.68 13.35
C LEU A 59 0.40 21.97 12.57
N ILE A 60 0.27 21.81 11.26
CA ILE A 60 1.29 21.18 10.41
C ILE A 60 2.60 21.97 10.48
N LYS A 61 2.55 23.29 10.28
CA LYS A 61 3.72 24.17 10.29
C LYS A 61 4.51 24.06 11.60
N ASP A 62 3.79 24.08 12.72
CA ASP A 62 4.32 24.10 14.09
C ASP A 62 4.61 22.69 14.66
N THR A 63 4.32 21.62 13.93
CA THR A 63 4.55 20.24 14.38
C THR A 63 6.04 19.95 14.56
N LYS A 64 6.39 19.44 15.74
CA LYS A 64 7.75 19.04 16.16
C LYS A 64 7.76 17.60 16.67
N ALA A 65 8.94 17.02 16.81
CA ALA A 65 9.15 15.67 17.32
C ALA A 65 9.17 15.62 18.87
N ASP A 66 8.13 16.15 19.51
CA ASP A 66 8.06 16.50 20.94
C ASP A 66 7.27 15.52 21.83
N LEU A 67 6.49 14.60 21.25
CA LEU A 67 5.60 13.70 22.01
C LEU A 67 6.30 12.48 22.66
N GLY A 68 7.61 12.31 22.47
CA GLY A 68 8.37 11.13 22.87
C GLY A 68 7.89 9.82 22.21
N GLY A 69 8.47 8.68 22.61
CA GLY A 69 7.91 7.34 22.37
C GLY A 69 7.49 6.98 20.93
N THR A 70 6.69 5.92 20.80
CA THR A 70 5.94 5.54 19.58
C THR A 70 4.82 4.57 20.00
N GLU A 71 3.68 5.09 20.47
CA GLU A 71 2.53 4.28 20.87
C GLU A 71 1.35 4.47 19.91
N LEU A 72 0.94 3.36 19.29
CA LEU A 72 -0.14 3.34 18.30
C LEU A 72 -1.46 2.77 18.83
N LEU A 73 -1.46 2.01 19.92
CA LEU A 73 -2.68 1.40 20.46
C LEU A 73 -3.72 2.47 20.85
N MET A 74 -3.34 3.44 21.68
CA MET A 74 -4.27 4.47 22.17
C MET A 74 -5.01 5.23 21.05
N PRO A 75 -4.33 5.83 20.05
CA PRO A 75 -5.05 6.51 18.96
C PRO A 75 -5.88 5.56 18.09
N LEU A 76 -5.46 4.31 17.89
CA LEU A 76 -6.23 3.34 17.11
C LEU A 76 -7.44 2.78 17.87
N GLN A 77 -7.36 2.63 19.20
CA GLN A 77 -8.48 2.25 20.06
C GLN A 77 -9.55 3.34 20.03
N TRP A 78 -9.15 4.60 20.22
CA TRP A 78 -10.05 5.76 20.09
C TRP A 78 -10.74 5.81 18.72
N LEU A 79 -10.01 5.49 17.64
CA LEU A 79 -10.59 5.39 16.29
C LEU A 79 -11.56 4.20 16.13
N LYS A 80 -11.29 3.05 16.76
CA LYS A 80 -12.19 1.88 16.74
C LYS A 80 -13.50 2.15 17.47
N GLU A 81 -13.42 2.74 18.67
CA GLU A 81 -14.58 3.07 19.51
C GLU A 81 -15.52 4.05 18.80
N ASN A 82 -14.96 5.01 18.08
CA ASN A 82 -15.73 5.99 17.34
C ASN A 82 -15.81 5.63 15.85
N LYS A 83 -16.60 4.61 15.50
CA LYS A 83 -16.83 4.17 14.12
C LYS A 83 -17.36 5.31 13.22
N PRO A 84 -17.07 5.34 11.90
CA PRO A 84 -17.69 6.28 10.97
C PRO A 84 -19.22 6.23 11.01
N LEU A 85 -19.88 7.39 11.06
CA LEU A 85 -21.35 7.52 11.13
C LEU A 85 -22.05 7.32 9.77
N THR A 86 -21.30 7.32 8.67
CA THR A 86 -21.79 7.19 7.30
C THR A 86 -21.25 5.93 6.65
N SER A 87 -21.88 5.46 5.57
CA SER A 87 -21.48 4.29 4.76
C SER A 87 -20.17 4.49 3.95
N GLY A 88 -19.25 5.32 4.44
CA GLY A 88 -17.97 5.62 3.82
C GLY A 88 -16.80 4.98 4.54
N VAL A 89 -15.83 4.48 3.76
CA VAL A 89 -14.58 3.92 4.31
C VAL A 89 -13.67 5.04 4.79
N ARG A 90 -13.29 5.02 6.07
CA ARG A 90 -12.28 5.90 6.65
C ARG A 90 -10.91 5.62 6.03
N GLN A 91 -10.31 6.62 5.40
CA GLN A 91 -8.93 6.55 4.94
C GLN A 91 -8.00 7.12 6.02
N ILE A 92 -6.97 6.37 6.42
CA ILE A 92 -5.95 6.81 7.38
C ILE A 92 -4.60 6.84 6.68
N PHE A 93 -3.94 8.01 6.64
CA PHE A 93 -2.54 8.12 6.23
C PHE A 93 -1.66 8.14 7.48
N LEU A 94 -0.92 7.05 7.72
CA LEU A 94 -0.10 6.88 8.92
C LEU A 94 1.38 7.03 8.57
N LEU A 95 2.04 8.03 9.14
CA LEU A 95 3.47 8.31 8.92
C LEU A 95 4.28 7.95 10.18
N THR A 96 5.33 7.14 10.04
CA THR A 96 6.19 6.73 11.16
C THR A 96 7.64 6.53 10.74
N ASP A 97 8.60 6.95 11.55
CA ASP A 97 10.03 6.62 11.40
C ASP A 97 10.51 5.55 12.40
N GLY A 98 9.63 5.07 13.27
CA GLY A 98 9.96 4.23 14.43
C GLY A 98 9.50 2.78 14.35
N GLU A 99 9.50 2.15 15.51
CA GLU A 99 9.00 0.79 15.75
C GLU A 99 8.18 0.73 17.03
N VAL A 100 7.34 -0.31 17.15
CA VAL A 100 6.54 -0.60 18.35
C VAL A 100 6.80 -2.05 18.74
N SER A 101 6.78 -2.35 20.04
CA SER A 101 7.00 -3.72 20.55
C SER A 101 5.80 -4.64 20.31
N ASN A 102 4.59 -4.07 20.30
CA ASN A 102 3.28 -4.73 20.25
C ASN A 102 2.69 -4.83 18.82
N VAL A 103 3.53 -5.01 17.79
CA VAL A 103 3.11 -5.03 16.37
C VAL A 103 1.89 -5.92 16.11
N THR A 104 1.84 -7.11 16.70
CA THR A 104 0.72 -8.06 16.53
C THR A 104 -0.60 -7.49 17.07
N GLU A 105 -0.59 -6.90 18.26
CA GLU A 105 -1.77 -6.33 18.91
C GLU A 105 -2.32 -5.15 18.10
N VAL A 106 -1.43 -4.22 17.71
CA VAL A 106 -1.76 -3.07 16.84
C VAL A 106 -2.33 -3.56 15.50
N THR A 107 -1.74 -4.60 14.89
CA THR A 107 -2.20 -5.16 13.61
C THR A 107 -3.59 -5.80 13.73
N ASN A 108 -3.87 -6.48 14.84
CA ASN A 108 -5.16 -7.12 15.08
C ASN A 108 -6.27 -6.09 15.29
N LEU A 109 -5.99 -5.06 16.10
CA LEU A 109 -6.87 -3.90 16.28
C LEU A 109 -7.19 -3.20 14.95
N CYS A 110 -6.20 -3.04 14.06
CA CYS A 110 -6.43 -2.51 12.72
C CYS A 110 -7.35 -3.42 11.88
N ARG A 111 -7.20 -4.75 11.99
CA ARG A 111 -8.02 -5.70 11.24
C ARG A 111 -9.48 -5.70 11.68
N GLU A 112 -9.75 -5.54 12.98
CA GLU A 112 -11.10 -5.33 13.55
C GLU A 112 -11.78 -4.03 13.08
N MET A 113 -11.02 -3.12 12.44
CA MET A 113 -11.54 -1.92 11.78
C MET A 113 -11.62 -2.04 10.25
N SER A 114 -11.15 -3.14 9.65
CA SER A 114 -10.93 -3.25 8.19
C SER A 114 -12.19 -3.17 7.32
N GLU A 115 -13.37 -3.44 7.90
CA GLU A 115 -14.68 -3.26 7.25
C GLU A 115 -14.98 -1.79 6.89
N TYR A 116 -14.50 -0.84 7.69
CA TYR A 116 -14.81 0.59 7.58
C TYR A 116 -13.57 1.49 7.62
N THR A 117 -12.36 0.93 7.64
CA THR A 117 -11.09 1.67 7.72
C THR A 117 -10.01 1.05 6.82
N ARG A 118 -9.35 1.89 6.01
CA ARG A 118 -8.19 1.55 5.17
C ARG A 118 -6.98 2.37 5.59
N ILE A 119 -5.84 1.72 5.87
CA ILE A 119 -4.61 2.37 6.34
C ILE A 119 -3.55 2.40 5.25
N PHE A 120 -3.14 3.61 4.85
CA PHE A 120 -1.99 3.86 4.00
C PHE A 120 -0.79 4.25 4.88
N SER A 121 0.16 3.33 5.01
CA SER A 121 1.29 3.48 5.93
C SER A 121 2.57 3.93 5.21
N PHE A 122 3.30 4.85 5.84
CA PHE A 122 4.55 5.41 5.35
C PHE A 122 5.65 5.17 6.37
N GLY A 123 6.63 4.35 6.01
CA GLY A 123 7.89 4.28 6.74
C GLY A 123 8.82 5.40 6.27
N LEU A 124 9.11 6.37 7.14
CA LEU A 124 10.00 7.48 6.86
C LEU A 124 11.44 7.18 7.29
N GLY A 125 12.41 7.57 6.48
CA GLY A 125 13.83 7.49 6.79
C GLY A 125 14.50 6.14 6.49
N HIS A 126 15.71 5.96 7.00
CA HIS A 126 16.55 4.79 6.65
C HIS A 126 16.07 3.45 7.24
N SER A 127 15.47 3.46 8.44
CA SER A 127 15.17 2.23 9.21
C SER A 127 13.80 2.21 9.93
N PRO A 128 12.68 2.64 9.32
CA PRO A 128 11.35 2.44 9.90
C PRO A 128 11.02 0.94 10.01
N SER A 129 10.17 0.56 10.97
CA SER A 129 9.79 -0.85 11.15
C SER A 129 9.03 -1.39 9.95
N ARG A 130 9.73 -2.19 9.15
CA ARG A 130 9.17 -2.85 7.95
C ARG A 130 8.08 -3.85 8.29
N ALA A 131 8.10 -4.43 9.49
CA ALA A 131 7.06 -5.33 9.98
C ALA A 131 5.78 -4.53 10.25
N LEU A 132 5.87 -3.50 11.09
CA LEU A 132 4.75 -2.62 11.44
C LEU A 132 4.11 -2.02 10.19
N VAL A 133 4.87 -1.26 9.41
CA VAL A 133 4.37 -0.52 8.24
C VAL A 133 3.61 -1.44 7.27
N LYS A 134 4.13 -2.64 6.98
CA LYS A 134 3.46 -3.60 6.09
C LYS A 134 2.23 -4.24 6.73
N SER A 135 2.30 -4.62 8.00
CA SER A 135 1.21 -5.30 8.69
C SER A 135 -0.03 -4.41 8.81
N LEU A 136 0.13 -3.12 9.13
CA LEU A 136 -1.01 -2.19 9.22
C LEU A 136 -1.76 -2.02 7.89
N ALA A 137 -1.02 -1.83 6.79
CA ALA A 137 -1.60 -1.72 5.46
C ALA A 137 -2.29 -3.02 5.02
N HIS A 138 -1.62 -4.17 5.15
CA HIS A 138 -2.20 -5.45 4.76
C HIS A 138 -3.41 -5.85 5.61
N ALA A 139 -3.47 -5.47 6.90
CA ALA A 139 -4.60 -5.78 7.77
C ALA A 139 -5.88 -5.02 7.41
N THR A 140 -5.79 -3.97 6.60
CA THR A 140 -6.90 -3.06 6.26
C THR A 140 -7.09 -2.89 4.75
N ASN A 141 -6.58 -3.82 3.94
CA ASN A 141 -6.55 -3.76 2.48
C ASN A 141 -5.97 -2.43 1.92
N GLY A 142 -5.15 -1.74 2.71
CA GLY A 142 -4.44 -0.52 2.34
C GLY A 142 -3.13 -0.82 1.62
N TYR A 143 -2.29 0.20 1.51
CA TYR A 143 -1.04 0.12 0.77
C TYR A 143 0.09 0.83 1.52
N PHE A 144 1.30 0.30 1.46
CA PHE A 144 2.44 0.83 2.22
C PHE A 144 3.53 1.38 1.29
N ASN A 145 4.17 2.48 1.69
CA ASN A 145 5.35 3.04 1.03
C ASN A 145 6.50 3.24 2.04
N PHE A 146 7.74 3.23 1.54
CA PHE A 146 8.94 3.56 2.32
C PHE A 146 9.64 4.74 1.64
N ILE A 147 9.77 5.84 2.36
CA ILE A 147 10.34 7.09 1.85
C ILE A 147 11.71 7.27 2.49
N ALA A 148 12.77 7.26 1.69
CA ALA A 148 14.12 7.49 2.17
C ALA A 148 14.36 8.98 2.49
N PRO A 149 15.36 9.35 3.31
CA PRO A 149 15.75 10.75 3.47
C PRO A 149 16.12 11.38 2.12
N HIS A 150 15.84 12.67 1.97
CA HIS A 150 16.15 13.46 0.77
C HIS A 150 15.47 13.00 -0.53
N THR A 151 14.44 12.15 -0.47
CA THR A 151 13.58 11.85 -1.64
C THR A 151 12.34 12.74 -1.67
N ASN A 152 11.85 13.05 -2.87
CA ASN A 152 10.59 13.79 -3.07
C ASN A 152 9.41 12.95 -2.54
N VAL A 153 8.96 13.31 -1.34
CA VAL A 153 7.79 12.74 -0.63
C VAL A 153 6.53 12.76 -1.50
N ASP A 154 6.44 13.77 -2.33
CA ASP A 154 5.23 14.20 -3.04
C ASP A 154 4.71 13.11 -3.99
N ILE A 155 5.60 12.37 -4.65
CA ILE A 155 5.25 11.26 -5.55
C ILE A 155 4.53 10.17 -4.77
N TYR A 156 5.12 9.75 -3.64
CA TYR A 156 4.57 8.68 -2.80
C TYR A 156 3.26 9.07 -2.13
N VAL A 157 3.09 10.36 -1.78
CA VAL A 157 1.86 10.91 -1.22
C VAL A 157 0.76 10.95 -2.27
N ALA A 158 1.06 11.44 -3.48
CA ALA A 158 0.08 11.55 -4.55
C ALA A 158 -0.38 10.17 -5.06
N GLU A 159 0.52 9.19 -5.21
CA GLU A 159 0.17 7.80 -5.54
C GLU A 159 -0.81 7.19 -4.52
N GLN A 160 -0.58 7.47 -3.23
CA GLN A 160 -1.38 6.92 -2.14
C GLN A 160 -2.72 7.65 -1.99
N LEU A 161 -2.74 8.96 -2.21
CA LEU A 161 -3.97 9.74 -2.29
C LEU A 161 -4.84 9.27 -3.47
N ALA A 162 -4.24 9.02 -4.64
CA ALA A 162 -4.95 8.50 -5.81
C ALA A 162 -5.63 7.15 -5.52
N ARG A 163 -4.99 6.27 -4.72
CA ARG A 163 -5.59 5.01 -4.22
C ARG A 163 -6.68 5.23 -3.16
N ALA A 164 -6.51 6.21 -2.28
CA ALA A 164 -7.44 6.52 -1.21
C ALA A 164 -8.75 7.17 -1.71
N LEU A 165 -8.66 7.93 -2.81
CA LEU A 165 -9.79 8.61 -3.46
C LEU A 165 -10.47 7.77 -4.55
N GLN A 166 -10.04 6.52 -4.77
CA GLN A 166 -10.76 5.58 -5.63
C GLN A 166 -12.16 5.29 -5.06
N PRO A 167 -13.21 5.22 -5.90
CA PRO A 167 -14.51 4.80 -5.44
C PRO A 167 -14.46 3.34 -4.97
N SER A 168 -15.32 3.02 -4.01
CA SER A 168 -15.37 1.71 -3.37
C SER A 168 -16.81 1.26 -3.14
N ILE A 169 -16.96 -0.05 -2.99
CA ILE A 169 -18.20 -0.70 -2.60
C ILE A 169 -18.00 -1.28 -1.18
N THR A 170 -18.87 -0.91 -0.26
CA THR A 170 -18.93 -1.41 1.12
C THR A 170 -20.02 -2.47 1.28
N ASP A 171 -20.02 -3.14 2.44
CA ASP A 171 -21.09 -4.06 2.84
C ASP A 171 -21.36 -5.15 1.79
N VAL A 172 -20.29 -5.63 1.16
CA VAL A 172 -20.33 -6.65 0.13
C VAL A 172 -20.59 -8.00 0.77
N TYR A 173 -21.58 -8.74 0.29
CA TYR A 173 -21.81 -10.11 0.76
C TYR A 173 -22.29 -11.02 -0.37
N VAL A 174 -22.04 -12.31 -0.19
CA VAL A 174 -22.38 -13.35 -1.18
C VAL A 174 -23.44 -14.27 -0.59
N LYS A 175 -24.59 -14.34 -1.26
CA LYS A 175 -25.66 -15.29 -0.97
C LYS A 175 -25.47 -16.53 -1.83
N TRP A 176 -25.35 -17.67 -1.17
CA TRP A 176 -25.14 -18.98 -1.79
C TRP A 176 -26.48 -19.73 -1.82
N ASN A 177 -27.13 -19.76 -2.99
CA ASN A 177 -28.39 -20.50 -3.17
C ASN A 177 -28.04 -21.93 -3.58
N THR A 178 -27.95 -22.81 -2.60
CA THR A 178 -27.54 -24.21 -2.79
C THR A 178 -28.32 -25.12 -1.84
N ASN A 179 -28.63 -26.33 -2.30
CA ASN A 179 -29.24 -27.36 -1.46
C ASN A 179 -28.21 -28.08 -0.56
N GLN A 180 -26.92 -27.77 -0.70
CA GLN A 180 -25.84 -28.36 0.08
C GLN A 180 -25.59 -27.63 1.41
N ARG A 181 -25.13 -28.37 2.43
CA ARG A 181 -24.63 -27.76 3.66
C ARG A 181 -23.24 -27.16 3.43
N ILE A 182 -23.14 -25.85 3.56
CA ILE A 182 -21.86 -25.13 3.67
C ILE A 182 -21.38 -25.27 5.12
N LEU A 183 -20.14 -25.74 5.31
CA LEU A 183 -19.47 -25.87 6.60
C LEU A 183 -18.81 -24.55 7.02
N HIS A 184 -18.09 -23.90 6.10
CA HIS A 184 -17.42 -22.62 6.35
C HIS A 184 -17.48 -21.71 5.12
N LYS A 185 -17.52 -20.40 5.34
CA LYS A 185 -17.45 -19.34 4.34
C LYS A 185 -16.32 -18.40 4.73
N VAL A 186 -15.53 -17.94 3.77
CA VAL A 186 -14.39 -17.03 4.00
C VAL A 186 -14.31 -16.01 2.86
N PRO A 187 -14.24 -14.70 3.13
CA PRO A 187 -14.44 -14.09 4.43
C PRO A 187 -15.90 -14.21 4.91
N GLU A 188 -16.11 -14.16 6.22
CA GLU A 188 -17.44 -14.02 6.84
C GLU A 188 -17.96 -12.59 6.68
N HIS A 189 -17.11 -11.60 6.94
CA HIS A 189 -17.35 -10.18 6.67
C HIS A 189 -16.36 -9.68 5.62
N ALA A 190 -16.86 -9.26 4.45
CA ALA A 190 -15.96 -8.82 3.39
C ALA A 190 -15.48 -7.37 3.61
N PRO A 191 -14.18 -7.09 3.43
CA PRO A 191 -13.67 -5.72 3.45
C PRO A 191 -14.15 -4.95 2.20
N PRO A 192 -14.13 -3.60 2.24
CA PRO A 192 -14.47 -2.78 1.09
C PRO A 192 -13.64 -3.08 -0.15
N VAL A 193 -14.28 -3.04 -1.31
CA VAL A 193 -13.67 -3.34 -2.61
C VAL A 193 -13.51 -2.03 -3.39
N PHE A 194 -12.27 -1.74 -3.80
CA PHE A 194 -11.94 -0.54 -4.59
C PHE A 194 -11.73 -0.89 -6.06
N VAL A 195 -11.79 0.11 -6.94
CA VAL A 195 -11.53 -0.07 -8.37
C VAL A 195 -10.15 -0.67 -8.62
N GLY A 196 -10.12 -1.84 -9.26
CA GLY A 196 -8.91 -2.60 -9.58
C GLY A 196 -8.47 -3.62 -8.53
N ASP A 197 -9.09 -3.63 -7.35
CA ASP A 197 -8.87 -4.69 -6.35
C ASP A 197 -9.72 -5.94 -6.67
N ARG A 198 -9.32 -7.11 -6.17
CA ARG A 198 -10.04 -8.39 -6.32
C ARG A 198 -10.37 -8.97 -4.96
N LEU A 199 -11.66 -9.13 -4.68
CA LEU A 199 -12.17 -9.88 -3.54
C LEU A 199 -12.31 -11.37 -3.91
N LEU A 200 -12.00 -12.27 -2.98
CA LEU A 200 -12.08 -13.71 -3.16
C LEU A 200 -12.93 -14.31 -2.03
N PHE A 201 -13.97 -15.04 -2.42
CA PHE A 201 -14.79 -15.83 -1.49
C PHE A 201 -14.49 -17.33 -1.67
N TYR A 202 -14.43 -18.04 -0.55
CA TYR A 202 -14.32 -19.49 -0.48
C TYR A 202 -15.50 -20.03 0.32
N ALA A 203 -16.13 -21.11 -0.18
CA ALA A 203 -17.08 -21.91 0.57
C ALA A 203 -16.56 -23.34 0.64
N LEU A 204 -16.53 -23.91 1.85
CA LEU A 204 -16.20 -25.32 2.09
C LEU A 204 -17.52 -26.05 2.35
N PHE A 205 -17.81 -27.06 1.53
CA PHE A 205 -19.04 -27.85 1.57
C PHE A 205 -18.83 -29.18 2.31
N ASP A 206 -19.92 -29.79 2.77
CA ASP A 206 -19.91 -31.13 3.33
C ASP A 206 -19.66 -32.19 2.24
N GLU A 207 -18.64 -33.05 2.43
CA GLU A 207 -18.25 -34.10 1.47
C GLU A 207 -19.29 -35.23 1.33
N THR A 208 -20.29 -35.28 2.21
CA THR A 208 -21.34 -36.33 2.22
C THR A 208 -22.43 -36.14 1.16
N MET A 209 -22.50 -34.97 0.50
CA MET A 209 -23.53 -34.63 -0.48
C MET A 209 -22.90 -34.41 -1.87
N PRO A 210 -23.47 -34.97 -2.96
CA PRO A 210 -22.97 -34.68 -4.32
C PRO A 210 -23.19 -33.19 -4.66
N PHE A 211 -22.25 -32.60 -5.40
CA PHE A 211 -22.29 -31.17 -5.73
C PHE A 211 -23.51 -30.83 -6.59
N ASP A 212 -24.25 -29.80 -6.17
CA ASP A 212 -25.46 -29.37 -6.85
C ASP A 212 -25.14 -28.38 -7.97
N HIS A 213 -25.14 -28.86 -9.21
CA HIS A 213 -24.94 -28.06 -10.43
C HIS A 213 -26.05 -27.03 -10.70
N THR A 214 -27.11 -26.98 -9.89
CA THR A 214 -28.11 -25.90 -9.93
C THR A 214 -27.78 -24.74 -8.98
N THR A 215 -26.68 -24.84 -8.21
CA THR A 215 -26.25 -23.79 -7.28
C THR A 215 -26.06 -22.45 -8.00
N THR A 216 -26.71 -21.41 -7.48
CA THR A 216 -26.49 -20.02 -7.92
C THR A 216 -25.87 -19.19 -6.81
N ILE A 217 -25.06 -18.22 -7.21
CA ILE A 217 -24.33 -17.31 -6.33
C ILE A 217 -24.78 -15.90 -6.68
N GLU A 218 -25.33 -15.19 -5.71
CA GLU A 218 -25.80 -13.81 -5.84
C GLU A 218 -24.88 -12.88 -5.02
N LEU A 219 -24.33 -11.85 -5.67
CA LEU A 219 -23.55 -10.80 -5.02
C LEU A 219 -24.47 -9.64 -4.65
N PHE A 220 -24.35 -9.15 -3.42
CA PHE A 220 -25.10 -8.03 -2.90
C PHE A 220 -24.18 -6.97 -2.28
N THR A 221 -24.72 -5.78 -2.09
CA THR A 221 -24.10 -4.66 -1.39
C THR A 221 -25.13 -4.05 -0.45
N GLY A 222 -24.73 -3.55 0.71
CA GLY A 222 -25.65 -3.04 1.74
C GLY A 222 -26.58 -1.91 1.27
N MET A 223 -26.26 -1.25 0.15
CA MET A 223 -27.07 -0.17 -0.44
C MET A 223 -28.20 -0.66 -1.36
N GLN A 224 -28.26 -1.94 -1.73
CA GLN A 224 -29.23 -2.46 -2.71
C GLN A 224 -29.86 -3.79 -2.29
N GLN A 225 -31.18 -3.89 -2.40
CA GLN A 225 -31.92 -5.15 -2.17
C GLN A 225 -31.92 -6.09 -3.39
N LYS A 226 -31.39 -5.64 -4.54
CA LYS A 226 -31.27 -6.43 -5.78
C LYS A 226 -29.85 -7.01 -5.86
N PRO A 227 -29.66 -8.25 -6.33
CA PRO A 227 -28.32 -8.77 -6.60
C PRO A 227 -27.66 -7.97 -7.73
N ILE A 228 -26.41 -7.59 -7.50
CA ILE A 228 -25.60 -6.74 -8.41
C ILE A 228 -24.86 -7.58 -9.47
N GLY A 229 -24.77 -8.88 -9.22
CA GLY A 229 -24.29 -9.89 -10.15
C GLY A 229 -24.80 -11.26 -9.72
N LEU A 230 -25.00 -12.12 -10.72
CA LEU A 230 -25.37 -13.52 -10.57
C LEU A 230 -24.25 -14.38 -11.16
N ALA A 231 -24.05 -15.58 -10.61
CA ALA A 231 -23.25 -16.61 -11.26
C ALA A 231 -23.87 -17.98 -11.05
N ARG A 232 -23.88 -18.79 -12.10
CA ARG A 232 -24.42 -20.16 -12.11
C ARG A 232 -23.27 -21.16 -12.22
N ILE A 233 -23.36 -22.27 -11.50
CA ILE A 233 -22.30 -23.29 -11.47
C ILE A 233 -22.66 -24.47 -12.39
N ASP A 234 -22.81 -24.15 -13.68
CA ASP A 234 -23.32 -25.11 -14.67
C ASP A 234 -22.32 -26.25 -14.99
N HIS A 235 -21.02 -26.07 -14.72
CA HIS A 235 -20.01 -27.12 -14.89
C HIS A 235 -18.83 -26.99 -13.92
N VAL A 236 -18.31 -28.13 -13.45
CA VAL A 236 -17.05 -28.20 -12.66
C VAL A 236 -15.89 -28.46 -13.63
N PRO A 237 -14.94 -27.53 -13.81
CA PRO A 237 -13.85 -27.72 -14.75
C PRO A 237 -12.92 -28.86 -14.32
N SER A 238 -12.74 -29.87 -15.18
CA SER A 238 -11.84 -31.02 -14.94
C SER A 238 -10.35 -30.66 -14.75
N VAL A 239 -10.02 -29.38 -14.96
CA VAL A 239 -8.68 -28.78 -14.90
C VAL A 239 -8.07 -28.85 -13.49
N LEU A 240 -8.87 -28.98 -12.44
CA LEU A 240 -8.44 -28.87 -11.05
C LEU A 240 -8.30 -30.23 -10.33
N SER A 241 -7.56 -31.14 -10.95
CA SER A 241 -7.01 -32.33 -10.28
C SER A 241 -5.88 -32.00 -9.27
N SER A 242 -5.58 -30.71 -9.06
CA SER A 242 -4.66 -30.23 -8.03
C SER A 242 -5.41 -29.73 -6.79
N GLN A 243 -4.95 -30.10 -5.61
CA GLN A 243 -5.52 -29.66 -4.33
C GLN A 243 -5.30 -28.16 -4.02
N LEU A 244 -4.80 -27.35 -4.96
CA LEU A 244 -4.37 -25.97 -4.74
C LEU A 244 -5.49 -25.07 -4.19
N VAL A 245 -6.70 -25.17 -4.76
CA VAL A 245 -7.85 -24.35 -4.31
C VAL A 245 -8.24 -24.69 -2.88
N MET A 246 -8.29 -25.99 -2.53
CA MET A 246 -8.52 -26.43 -1.15
C MET A 246 -7.45 -25.91 -0.18
N HIS A 247 -6.16 -25.91 -0.56
CA HIS A 247 -5.11 -25.34 0.29
C HIS A 247 -5.24 -23.82 0.45
N LEU A 248 -5.68 -23.10 -0.59
CA LEU A 248 -5.91 -21.65 -0.50
C LEU A 248 -7.12 -21.33 0.40
N ALA A 249 -8.23 -22.05 0.23
CA ALA A 249 -9.43 -21.93 1.06
C ALA A 249 -9.13 -22.27 2.53
N ALA A 250 -8.46 -23.39 2.80
CA ALA A 250 -8.06 -23.79 4.14
C ALA A 250 -7.07 -22.79 4.77
N LYS A 251 -6.13 -22.22 4.00
CA LYS A 251 -5.24 -21.17 4.49
C LYS A 251 -6.00 -19.88 4.82
N ALA A 252 -7.00 -19.50 4.02
CA ALA A 252 -7.83 -18.34 4.26
C ALA A 252 -8.65 -18.53 5.56
N LEU A 253 -9.28 -19.70 5.72
CA LEU A 253 -10.03 -20.09 6.92
C LEU A 253 -9.15 -20.06 8.20
N LEU A 254 -7.95 -20.65 8.14
CA LEU A 254 -6.99 -20.60 9.24
C LEU A 254 -6.60 -19.15 9.58
N HIS A 255 -6.41 -18.29 8.57
CA HIS A 255 -6.06 -16.89 8.81
C HIS A 255 -7.22 -16.11 9.44
N GLU A 256 -8.46 -16.32 9.00
CA GLU A 256 -9.65 -15.66 9.54
C GLU A 256 -9.91 -16.05 11.00
N HIS A 257 -9.96 -17.33 11.33
CA HIS A 257 -10.15 -17.80 12.71
C HIS A 257 -9.01 -17.39 13.67
N LEU A 258 -7.79 -17.18 13.18
CA LEU A 258 -6.69 -16.64 13.99
C LEU A 258 -6.83 -15.14 14.30
N ASN A 259 -7.75 -14.44 13.64
CA ASN A 259 -8.03 -13.03 13.88
C ASN A 259 -9.21 -12.81 14.84
N ASN A 260 -10.15 -13.75 14.93
CA ASN A 260 -11.28 -13.70 15.87
C ASN A 260 -10.84 -14.10 17.29
N HIS A 261 -10.32 -13.12 18.05
CA HIS A 261 -9.78 -13.35 19.40
C HIS A 261 -10.81 -13.77 20.44
N GLU A 262 -12.09 -13.45 20.25
CA GLU A 262 -13.15 -13.80 21.20
C GLU A 262 -13.50 -15.30 21.18
N THR A 263 -13.31 -15.98 20.04
CA THR A 263 -13.77 -17.36 19.80
C THR A 263 -12.76 -18.20 18.99
N ILE A 264 -11.50 -18.25 19.45
CA ILE A 264 -10.47 -19.09 18.83
C ILE A 264 -10.79 -20.59 19.05
N ASP A 265 -11.48 -21.21 18.08
CA ASP A 265 -11.63 -22.65 18.01
C ASP A 265 -10.30 -23.32 17.63
N LYS A 266 -9.52 -23.62 18.68
CA LYS A 266 -8.23 -24.30 18.56
C LYS A 266 -8.35 -25.70 17.97
N GLU A 267 -9.45 -26.41 18.21
CA GLU A 267 -9.64 -27.78 17.69
C GLU A 267 -9.88 -27.74 16.18
N LEU A 268 -10.74 -26.85 15.69
CA LEU A 268 -10.92 -26.59 14.27
C LEU A 268 -9.61 -26.20 13.59
N LEU A 269 -8.85 -25.25 14.17
CA LEU A 269 -7.57 -24.80 13.60
C LEU A 269 -6.54 -25.93 13.48
N VAL A 270 -6.44 -26.83 14.48
CA VAL A 270 -5.56 -28.01 14.44
C VAL A 270 -6.08 -29.03 13.42
N ASN A 271 -7.39 -29.29 13.38
CA ASN A 271 -7.99 -30.25 12.46
C ASN A 271 -7.83 -29.83 10.99
N VAL A 272 -8.08 -28.56 10.66
CA VAL A 272 -7.87 -27.99 9.31
C VAL A 272 -6.38 -28.02 8.95
N SER A 273 -5.51 -27.63 9.87
CA SER A 273 -4.05 -27.67 9.67
C SER A 273 -3.55 -29.08 9.34
N ILE A 274 -4.00 -30.10 10.09
CA ILE A 274 -3.61 -31.51 9.85
C ILE A 274 -4.25 -32.05 8.57
N LYS A 275 -5.54 -31.77 8.30
CA LYS A 275 -6.27 -32.26 7.12
C LYS A 275 -5.63 -31.78 5.80
N TYR A 276 -5.20 -30.52 5.75
CA TYR A 276 -4.64 -29.90 4.55
C TYR A 276 -3.11 -29.70 4.59
N GLY A 277 -2.42 -30.12 5.67
CA GLY A 277 -0.97 -29.99 5.78
C GLY A 277 -0.46 -28.54 5.78
N ILE A 278 -1.20 -27.61 6.38
CA ILE A 278 -0.88 -26.17 6.41
C ILE A 278 -0.46 -25.79 7.83
N LEU A 279 0.73 -25.23 8.01
CA LEU A 279 1.18 -24.74 9.31
C LEU A 279 0.27 -23.63 9.85
N CYS A 280 -0.18 -23.80 11.09
CA CYS A 280 -0.78 -22.76 11.93
C CYS A 280 0.01 -22.64 13.25
N PRO A 281 -0.19 -21.60 14.09
CA PRO A 281 0.53 -21.41 15.35
C PRO A 281 0.45 -22.58 16.34
N TYR A 282 -0.51 -23.51 16.16
CA TYR A 282 -0.72 -24.68 17.02
C TYR A 282 -0.15 -25.99 16.46
N THR A 283 0.57 -25.95 15.32
CA THR A 283 1.10 -27.15 14.64
C THR A 283 2.53 -26.95 14.14
N ALA A 284 3.29 -28.04 14.05
CA ALA A 284 4.66 -28.04 13.57
C ALA A 284 4.96 -29.30 12.75
N PHE A 285 5.82 -29.17 11.73
CA PHE A 285 6.38 -30.32 11.03
C PHE A 285 7.60 -30.84 11.77
N ILE A 286 7.54 -32.08 12.24
CA ILE A 286 8.62 -32.77 12.94
C ILE A 286 9.28 -33.77 11.99
N GLY A 287 10.56 -33.53 11.66
CA GLY A 287 11.37 -34.49 10.92
C GLY A 287 11.89 -35.60 11.84
N VAL A 288 11.42 -36.83 11.64
CA VAL A 288 11.85 -38.00 12.43
C VAL A 288 12.83 -38.85 11.63
N GLU A 289 14.13 -38.77 11.96
CA GLU A 289 15.14 -39.70 11.48
C GLU A 289 15.04 -41.03 12.25
N ARG A 290 14.74 -42.13 11.56
CA ARG A 290 14.79 -43.47 12.17
C ARG A 290 16.14 -44.11 11.91
N ARG A 291 16.94 -44.28 12.97
CA ARG A 291 18.18 -45.06 12.94
C ARG A 291 17.86 -46.55 13.14
N LEU A 292 18.42 -47.41 12.29
CA LEU A 292 18.10 -48.84 12.28
C LEU A 292 18.86 -49.66 13.34
N ASN A 293 19.88 -49.07 13.98
CA ASN A 293 20.78 -49.74 14.92
C ASN A 293 20.48 -49.29 16.36
N ALA A 294 19.36 -49.75 16.92
CA ALA A 294 18.95 -49.45 18.30
C ALA A 294 19.34 -50.56 19.32
N ASN A 295 19.81 -51.72 18.84
CA ASN A 295 20.11 -52.91 19.66
C ASN A 295 21.62 -53.25 19.71
N SER A 296 22.49 -52.32 19.29
CA SER A 296 23.93 -52.39 19.52
C SER A 296 24.31 -51.29 20.51
N GLU A 297 25.29 -51.54 21.38
CA GLU A 297 25.85 -50.59 22.36
C GLU A 297 26.69 -49.50 21.68
N SER A 298 26.13 -48.85 20.65
CA SER A 298 26.78 -47.87 19.78
C SER A 298 26.21 -46.45 19.99
N ASN A 299 25.72 -46.15 21.20
CA ASN A 299 25.52 -44.78 21.69
C ASN A 299 26.82 -44.19 22.29
N ILE A 300 27.93 -44.92 22.19
CA ILE A 300 29.25 -44.52 22.73
C ILE A 300 29.82 -43.33 21.94
N ASP A 301 29.63 -43.28 20.62
CA ASP A 301 30.05 -42.16 19.75
C ASP A 301 28.91 -41.17 19.49
N MET A 302 28.49 -40.44 20.54
CA MET A 302 27.86 -39.14 20.34
C MET A 302 28.94 -38.09 20.03
N GLU A 303 29.39 -38.03 18.77
CA GLU A 303 30.21 -36.89 18.32
C GLU A 303 29.42 -35.58 18.47
N LEU A 304 29.90 -34.71 19.36
CA LEU A 304 29.44 -33.32 19.45
C LEU A 304 29.85 -32.57 18.18
N ARG A 305 29.00 -32.60 17.15
CA ARG A 305 29.10 -31.66 16.03
C ARG A 305 28.60 -30.30 16.47
N GLU A 306 29.53 -29.45 16.91
CA GLU A 306 29.31 -28.01 16.93
C GLU A 306 29.03 -27.54 15.50
N VAL A 307 27.75 -27.31 15.19
CA VAL A 307 27.37 -26.61 13.97
C VAL A 307 27.67 -25.14 14.20
N PRO A 308 28.59 -24.50 13.46
CA PRO A 308 28.92 -23.11 13.67
C PRO A 308 27.73 -22.23 13.25
N ILE A 309 26.86 -21.93 14.21
CA ILE A 309 25.85 -20.88 14.07
C ILE A 309 26.62 -19.58 13.91
N MET A 310 26.47 -18.93 12.75
CA MET A 310 27.18 -17.69 12.43
C MET A 310 26.58 -16.51 13.21
N ILE A 311 26.83 -16.47 14.52
CA ILE A 311 26.55 -15.31 15.37
C ILE A 311 27.49 -14.21 14.90
N ARG A 312 26.90 -13.18 14.30
CA ARG A 312 27.62 -12.11 13.60
C ARG A 312 28.32 -11.19 14.60
N LYS A 313 29.53 -11.55 15.04
CA LYS A 313 30.44 -10.64 15.74
C LYS A 313 30.79 -9.48 14.79
N THR A 314 30.12 -8.34 15.01
CA THR A 314 30.54 -6.99 14.61
C THR A 314 31.12 -6.86 13.19
N CYS A 315 30.27 -6.79 12.16
CA CYS A 315 30.71 -6.39 10.83
C CYS A 315 30.79 -4.86 10.71
N ARG A 316 31.96 -4.30 11.02
CA ARG A 316 32.51 -3.26 10.12
C ARG A 316 32.92 -3.98 8.82
N GLU A 317 32.72 -3.31 7.69
CA GLU A 317 33.02 -3.75 6.31
C GLU A 317 32.06 -4.78 5.63
N PRO A 318 31.92 -4.73 4.28
CA PRO A 318 30.78 -5.31 3.57
C PRO A 318 31.12 -6.63 2.84
N VAL A 319 30.53 -7.73 3.29
CA VAL A 319 30.65 -9.03 2.60
C VAL A 319 29.65 -9.11 1.45
N SER A 320 30.16 -9.03 0.22
CA SER A 320 29.44 -9.49 -0.96
C SER A 320 29.33 -11.03 -0.98
N ARG A 321 28.24 -11.56 -1.55
CA ARG A 321 27.86 -13.00 -1.60
C ARG A 321 27.40 -13.63 -0.28
N PHE A 322 26.20 -13.25 0.16
CA PHE A 322 25.24 -14.27 0.61
C PHE A 322 24.28 -14.59 -0.54
N ARG A 323 24.21 -15.87 -0.93
CA ARG A 323 23.02 -16.39 -1.61
C ARG A 323 21.93 -16.50 -0.56
N THR A 324 21.07 -15.49 -0.47
CA THR A 324 19.80 -15.60 0.24
C THR A 324 19.12 -16.88 -0.22
N VAL A 325 18.72 -17.76 0.70
CA VAL A 325 17.71 -18.78 0.41
C VAL A 325 16.41 -18.02 0.20
N SER A 326 16.22 -17.59 -1.04
CA SER A 326 15.07 -16.79 -1.43
C SER A 326 13.81 -17.62 -1.19
N TYR A 327 12.96 -17.13 -0.29
CA TYR A 327 11.52 -17.29 -0.46
C TYR A 327 11.22 -17.01 -1.94
N MET A 328 10.55 -17.98 -2.59
CA MET A 328 10.26 -18.05 -4.04
C MET A 328 10.60 -16.79 -4.84
N SER A 329 11.51 -16.92 -5.81
CA SER A 329 11.95 -15.78 -6.64
C SER A 329 10.75 -15.05 -7.25
N SER A 330 10.87 -13.74 -7.48
CA SER A 330 9.78 -12.94 -8.03
C SER A 330 9.22 -13.54 -9.33
N GLN A 331 10.07 -14.17 -10.14
CA GLN A 331 9.68 -14.93 -11.34
C GLN A 331 8.88 -16.21 -11.03
N GLN A 332 9.28 -17.00 -10.03
CA GLN A 332 8.49 -18.18 -9.59
C GLN A 332 7.13 -17.75 -9.01
N ARG A 333 7.10 -16.65 -8.26
CA ARG A 333 5.87 -16.09 -7.69
C ARG A 333 4.94 -15.57 -8.80
N GLN A 334 5.46 -14.82 -9.77
CA GLN A 334 4.74 -14.40 -10.98
C GLN A 334 4.29 -15.59 -11.83
N SER A 335 5.08 -16.68 -11.92
CA SER A 335 4.69 -17.90 -12.63
C SER A 335 3.52 -18.61 -11.95
N LEU A 336 3.49 -18.67 -10.61
CA LEU A 336 2.33 -19.17 -9.87
C LEU A 336 1.11 -18.25 -10.03
N PHE A 337 1.26 -16.93 -9.92
CA PHE A 337 0.15 -16.01 -10.16
C PHE A 337 -0.42 -16.17 -11.57
N ARG A 338 0.42 -16.16 -12.62
CA ARG A 338 -0.02 -16.44 -14.00
C ARG A 338 -0.69 -17.80 -14.17
N LYS A 339 -0.28 -18.84 -13.42
CA LYS A 339 -0.98 -20.14 -13.40
C LYS A 339 -2.34 -20.05 -12.72
N VAL A 340 -2.45 -19.36 -11.59
CA VAL A 340 -3.73 -19.13 -10.89
C VAL A 340 -4.67 -18.31 -11.75
N ASP A 341 -4.22 -17.18 -12.30
CA ASP A 341 -5.03 -16.33 -13.16
C ASP A 341 -5.42 -17.05 -14.47
N SER A 342 -4.52 -17.88 -15.04
CA SER A 342 -4.87 -18.76 -16.18
C SER A 342 -5.85 -19.87 -15.82
N LEU A 343 -5.86 -20.37 -14.58
CA LEU A 343 -6.85 -21.33 -14.10
C LEU A 343 -8.20 -20.65 -13.88
N MET A 344 -8.23 -19.47 -13.27
CA MET A 344 -9.44 -18.65 -13.10
C MET A 344 -10.07 -18.33 -14.45
N HIS A 345 -9.27 -17.86 -15.42
CA HIS A 345 -9.75 -17.51 -16.76
C HIS A 345 -10.29 -18.71 -17.55
N LYS A 346 -9.87 -19.95 -17.23
CA LYS A 346 -10.38 -21.20 -17.82
C LYS A 346 -11.58 -21.78 -17.09
N ALA A 347 -11.85 -21.32 -15.88
CA ALA A 347 -12.96 -21.78 -15.04
C ALA A 347 -14.14 -20.79 -15.02
N MET A 348 -13.99 -19.63 -15.66
CA MET A 348 -15.01 -18.58 -15.77
C MET A 348 -16.31 -19.05 -16.43
N VAL A 349 -17.36 -19.18 -15.62
CA VAL A 349 -18.67 -18.66 -16.02
C VAL A 349 -18.66 -17.17 -15.70
N LEU A 350 -18.94 -16.34 -16.71
CA LEU A 350 -19.01 -14.88 -16.63
C LEU A 350 -20.44 -14.46 -16.99
N GLU A 351 -21.15 -13.85 -16.04
CA GLU A 351 -22.31 -13.01 -16.33
C GLU A 351 -21.92 -11.56 -15.96
N GLN A 352 -22.23 -10.60 -16.82
CA GLN A 352 -21.89 -9.18 -16.58
C GLN A 352 -22.80 -8.63 -15.48
N GLY A 353 -22.20 -8.05 -14.44
CA GLY A 353 -22.93 -7.34 -13.39
C GLY A 353 -23.30 -5.91 -13.80
N GLU A 354 -24.26 -5.33 -13.10
CA GLU A 354 -24.71 -3.95 -13.36
C GLU A 354 -23.67 -2.93 -12.85
N CYS A 355 -23.54 -1.80 -13.56
CA CYS A 355 -22.65 -0.71 -13.15
C CYS A 355 -23.17 0.00 -11.89
N ILE A 356 -22.36 0.05 -10.83
CA ILE A 356 -22.69 0.74 -9.57
C ILE A 356 -21.60 1.76 -9.27
N ASN A 357 -21.97 3.03 -9.08
CA ASN A 357 -21.02 4.14 -8.87
C ASN A 357 -19.92 4.21 -9.94
N ASN A 358 -20.26 3.91 -11.20
CA ASN A 358 -19.33 3.77 -12.34
C ASN A 358 -18.30 2.62 -12.21
N ILE A 359 -18.58 1.60 -11.39
CA ILE A 359 -17.78 0.39 -11.25
C ILE A 359 -18.52 -0.78 -11.92
N GLU A 360 -17.93 -1.38 -12.96
CA GLU A 360 -18.38 -2.64 -13.55
C GLU A 360 -17.95 -3.79 -12.63
N CYS A 361 -18.90 -4.60 -12.16
CA CYS A 361 -18.65 -5.75 -11.31
C CYS A 361 -18.77 -7.04 -12.13
N SER A 362 -17.82 -7.97 -11.97
CA SER A 362 -17.89 -9.31 -12.56
C SER A 362 -17.66 -10.37 -11.49
N ILE A 363 -18.41 -11.46 -11.58
CA ILE A 363 -18.28 -12.63 -10.71
C ILE A 363 -17.65 -13.75 -11.54
N SER A 364 -16.84 -14.60 -10.90
CA SER A 364 -16.30 -15.80 -11.52
C SER A 364 -16.20 -16.88 -10.47
N VAL A 365 -16.69 -18.08 -10.79
CA VAL A 365 -16.80 -19.19 -9.83
C VAL A 365 -15.89 -20.33 -10.26
N VAL A 366 -15.19 -20.94 -9.29
CA VAL A 366 -14.29 -22.06 -9.54
C VAL A 366 -14.54 -23.16 -8.51
N THR A 367 -14.81 -24.36 -8.99
CA THR A 367 -15.14 -25.54 -8.18
C THR A 367 -14.10 -26.65 -8.33
N THR A 368 -13.94 -27.49 -7.29
CA THR A 368 -12.99 -28.61 -7.27
C THR A 368 -13.53 -29.81 -6.51
N ASP A 369 -13.51 -31.00 -7.11
CA ASP A 369 -13.88 -32.24 -6.42
C ASP A 369 -12.80 -32.68 -5.43
N ALA A 370 -13.19 -32.91 -4.18
CA ALA A 370 -12.33 -33.50 -3.17
C ALA A 370 -12.20 -35.02 -3.37
N ARG A 371 -11.10 -35.48 -3.97
CA ARG A 371 -10.69 -36.89 -3.83
C ARG A 371 -9.92 -37.06 -2.51
N PRO A 372 -10.32 -37.99 -1.63
CA PRO A 372 -9.68 -38.16 -0.33
C PRO A 372 -8.21 -38.56 -0.48
N LEU A 373 -7.38 -38.10 0.45
CA LEU A 373 -5.97 -38.49 0.51
C LEU A 373 -5.88 -39.99 0.79
N ASN A 374 -5.53 -40.77 -0.23
CA ASN A 374 -5.34 -42.20 -0.09
C ASN A 374 -4.19 -42.43 0.92
N LYS A 375 -4.49 -43.01 2.10
CA LYS A 375 -3.52 -43.33 3.18
C LYS A 375 -2.43 -44.36 2.77
N ALA A 376 -2.26 -44.62 1.48
CA ALA A 376 -1.53 -45.74 0.90
C ALA A 376 -0.04 -45.48 0.62
N VAL A 377 0.46 -44.25 0.74
CA VAL A 377 1.88 -43.92 0.44
C VAL A 377 2.86 -44.38 1.53
N LEU A 378 2.37 -44.78 2.72
CA LEU A 378 3.17 -45.41 3.78
C LEU A 378 3.23 -46.96 3.70
N ARG A 379 2.98 -47.57 2.53
CA ARG A 379 3.28 -49.00 2.31
C ARG A 379 4.72 -49.21 1.81
N LYS A 380 5.52 -49.81 2.70
CA LYS A 380 6.91 -50.29 2.52
C LYS A 380 7.25 -50.68 1.07
N LYS A 381 8.10 -49.89 0.40
CA LYS A 381 9.00 -50.46 -0.62
C LYS A 381 10.23 -51.01 0.09
N SER A 382 10.24 -52.31 0.33
CA SER A 382 11.45 -53.01 0.77
C SER A 382 12.45 -53.08 -0.40
N LEU A 383 13.51 -52.29 -0.34
CA LEU A 383 14.70 -52.54 -1.14
C LEU A 383 15.39 -53.79 -0.61
N ARG A 384 15.42 -54.86 -1.41
CA ARG A 384 16.45 -55.90 -1.33
C ARG A 384 17.31 -55.83 -2.59
N PRO A 385 18.63 -56.04 -2.50
CA PRO A 385 19.54 -55.91 -3.64
C PRO A 385 19.51 -57.16 -4.52
N ARG A 386 19.72 -56.98 -5.82
CA ARG A 386 20.30 -58.02 -6.67
C ARG A 386 21.47 -57.46 -7.47
N ILE A 387 22.65 -57.94 -7.09
CA ILE A 387 23.92 -57.84 -7.79
C ILE A 387 23.88 -58.76 -9.03
N GLY A 388 24.56 -58.38 -10.12
CA GLY A 388 25.08 -59.35 -11.09
C GLY A 388 24.90 -59.01 -12.58
N SER A 389 26.02 -58.73 -13.25
CA SER A 389 26.26 -58.76 -14.73
C SER A 389 25.36 -57.87 -15.61
N ILE A 390 25.88 -57.11 -16.58
CA ILE A 390 26.81 -57.50 -17.65
C ILE A 390 27.92 -56.43 -17.86
N LEU A 391 29.09 -56.84 -18.38
CA LEU A 391 30.29 -56.01 -18.58
C LEU A 391 30.27 -55.10 -19.82
N GLN A 392 30.99 -53.97 -19.69
CA GLN A 392 32.02 -53.34 -20.57
C GLN A 392 32.36 -53.94 -21.96
N PRO A 393 33.00 -53.21 -22.92
CA PRO A 393 34.07 -52.17 -22.74
C PRO A 393 33.75 -50.79 -23.41
N ALA A 394 34.55 -49.71 -23.31
CA ALA A 394 36.03 -49.62 -23.33
C ALA A 394 36.65 -48.43 -22.55
N ILE A 395 37.99 -48.43 -22.51
CA ILE A 395 38.90 -47.57 -21.74
C ILE A 395 39.63 -46.58 -22.67
N HIS A 396 39.95 -45.36 -22.18
CA HIS A 396 41.06 -44.43 -22.52
C HIS A 396 40.62 -42.99 -22.15
N PHE A 397 41.46 -42.04 -21.68
CA PHE A 397 42.84 -42.02 -21.20
C PHE A 397 43.06 -40.78 -20.28
N VAL A 398 44.26 -40.66 -19.68
CA VAL A 398 44.62 -39.72 -18.60
C VAL A 398 45.01 -38.30 -19.08
N SER A 399 44.89 -37.34 -18.15
CA SER A 399 45.32 -35.93 -18.11
C SER A 399 46.18 -35.32 -19.25
N SER A 400 45.71 -34.19 -19.78
CA SER A 400 46.49 -32.99 -20.15
C SER A 400 45.50 -31.81 -20.31
N LEU A 401 45.84 -30.52 -20.32
CA LEU A 401 47.13 -29.83 -20.27
C LEU A 401 46.90 -28.42 -19.66
N LEU A 402 47.86 -27.89 -18.89
CA LEU A 402 47.97 -26.45 -18.64
C LEU A 402 48.57 -25.73 -19.86
N THR A 403 48.53 -24.40 -19.86
CA THR A 403 49.31 -23.46 -20.70
C THR A 403 48.82 -23.14 -22.13
N LYS A 404 48.45 -21.86 -22.31
CA LYS A 404 48.92 -20.90 -23.34
C LYS A 404 48.34 -19.52 -22.99
N THR A 405 49.12 -18.62 -22.40
CA THR A 405 49.69 -17.41 -23.06
C THR A 405 48.65 -16.58 -23.84
N ARG A 406 48.52 -15.26 -23.63
CA ARG A 406 49.58 -14.28 -23.95
C ARG A 406 49.35 -12.93 -23.24
N ALA A 407 50.42 -12.21 -22.95
CA ALA A 407 50.40 -10.92 -22.24
C ALA A 407 50.27 -9.69 -23.18
N LYS A 408 49.84 -8.55 -22.62
CA LYS A 408 50.29 -7.22 -23.05
C LYS A 408 50.47 -6.26 -21.85
N LYS A 409 51.70 -5.75 -21.77
CA LYS A 409 52.33 -4.76 -20.86
C LYS A 409 51.77 -3.35 -21.21
N LEU A 410 51.47 -2.42 -20.29
CA LEU A 410 52.27 -1.39 -19.56
C LEU A 410 51.24 -0.62 -18.66
N THR A 411 51.49 0.23 -17.65
CA THR A 411 52.70 0.82 -17.01
C THR A 411 52.47 1.05 -15.48
N THR A 412 53.28 1.88 -14.82
CA THR A 412 53.26 2.29 -13.39
C THR A 412 52.87 3.76 -13.15
N SER A 413 52.09 4.03 -12.11
CA SER A 413 52.27 5.11 -11.09
C SER A 413 51.07 5.02 -10.11
N SER A 414 51.13 5.04 -8.78
CA SER A 414 51.97 5.75 -7.80
C SER A 414 51.83 7.28 -7.86
N ASP A 415 50.87 7.81 -7.11
CA ASP A 415 51.09 9.06 -6.39
C ASP A 415 50.18 9.18 -5.17
N SER A 416 50.79 9.56 -4.04
CA SER A 416 50.16 9.75 -2.74
C SER A 416 50.20 11.24 -2.38
N LYS A 417 49.09 11.85 -1.97
CA LYS A 417 49.11 13.16 -1.30
C LYS A 417 48.17 13.23 -0.11
N HIS A 418 48.78 13.34 1.08
CA HIS A 418 48.16 13.90 2.29
C HIS A 418 48.12 15.43 2.19
N VAL A 419 47.01 16.05 2.58
CA VAL A 419 46.87 17.44 3.07
C VAL A 419 45.68 17.42 4.04
N THR A 420 45.89 17.18 5.33
CA THR A 420 46.01 18.17 6.44
C THR A 420 44.83 19.12 6.63
N SER A 421 44.22 18.96 7.81
CA SER A 421 43.36 19.86 8.59
C SER A 421 43.49 21.38 8.42
N SER A 422 42.37 22.08 8.56
CA SER A 422 42.26 23.37 9.24
C SER A 422 40.97 23.45 10.08
N THR A 423 41.03 24.22 11.16
CA THR A 423 39.99 24.37 12.21
C THR A 423 39.39 25.78 12.21
N ARG A 424 38.22 25.95 12.86
CA ARG A 424 37.75 27.20 13.52
C ARG A 424 37.33 28.35 12.58
N ASP A 425 36.45 29.31 12.93
CA ASP A 425 35.83 29.74 14.20
C ASP A 425 34.33 30.13 14.04
N ASP A 426 33.71 30.49 15.17
CA ASP A 426 32.33 30.92 15.45
C ASP A 426 31.76 32.11 14.62
N ILE A 427 30.41 32.16 14.48
CA ILE A 427 29.61 33.41 14.65
C ILE A 427 28.34 33.10 15.44
N ASP A 428 27.98 34.03 16.31
CA ASP A 428 27.03 33.92 17.42
C ASP A 428 25.55 34.21 17.07
N GLN A 429 24.72 33.95 18.07
CA GLN A 429 23.32 34.33 18.29
C GLN A 429 22.73 35.53 17.51
N SER A 430 21.46 35.39 17.10
CA SER A 430 20.46 36.44 17.35
C SER A 430 19.05 35.86 17.58
N LEU A 431 18.55 36.02 18.81
CA LEU A 431 17.13 35.97 19.11
C LEU A 431 16.50 37.31 18.68
N HIS A 432 15.35 37.30 18.00
CA HIS A 432 14.24 38.18 18.37
C HIS A 432 12.91 37.82 17.71
N ASN A 433 11.85 38.08 18.47
CA ASN A 433 10.43 37.99 18.11
C ASN A 433 10.08 38.55 16.72
N SER A 434 9.15 37.90 16.04
CA SER A 434 8.17 38.63 15.22
C SER A 434 6.85 37.87 15.08
N SER A 435 5.81 38.38 15.76
CA SER A 435 4.42 38.19 15.37
C SER A 435 4.18 38.93 14.05
N PHE A 436 3.79 38.23 12.98
CA PHE A 436 3.52 38.88 11.68
C PHE A 436 2.06 38.88 11.28
N SER A 437 1.54 40.09 11.14
CA SER A 437 0.34 40.47 10.40
C SER A 437 0.59 40.42 8.88
N ASN A 438 -0.49 40.50 8.09
CA ASN A 438 -0.52 40.35 6.63
C ASN A 438 0.17 41.51 5.83
N SER A 439 1.43 41.85 6.12
CA SER A 439 2.11 43.01 5.51
C SER A 439 3.55 42.77 5.02
N GLN A 440 3.99 41.51 4.87
CA GLN A 440 5.31 41.17 4.28
C GLN A 440 5.22 40.18 3.11
N ILE A 441 4.68 40.62 1.97
CA ILE A 441 4.65 39.86 0.70
C ILE A 441 5.14 40.73 -0.48
N SER A 442 6.20 41.54 -0.27
CA SER A 442 6.61 42.57 -1.24
C SER A 442 7.90 42.30 -2.02
N ASN A 443 8.58 41.16 -1.83
CA ASN A 443 9.79 40.77 -2.58
C ASN A 443 9.99 39.24 -2.63
N MET A 444 9.02 38.49 -3.17
CA MET A 444 9.20 37.05 -3.44
C MET A 444 9.51 36.81 -4.93
N ILE A 445 10.61 36.10 -5.19
CA ILE A 445 10.99 35.61 -6.52
C ILE A 445 10.46 34.18 -6.69
N TRP A 446 9.80 33.91 -7.81
CA TRP A 446 9.26 32.58 -8.09
C TRP A 446 10.36 31.57 -8.49
N PRO A 447 10.28 30.28 -8.07
CA PRO A 447 11.31 29.31 -8.40
C PRO A 447 11.43 29.02 -9.91
N THR A 448 12.67 28.94 -10.39
CA THR A 448 12.98 28.40 -11.73
C THR A 448 12.88 26.88 -11.79
N ASP A 449 13.19 26.21 -10.68
CA ASP A 449 13.04 24.77 -10.48
C ASP A 449 11.56 24.35 -10.43
N GLU A 450 11.16 23.38 -11.27
CA GLU A 450 9.77 22.94 -11.41
C GLU A 450 9.21 22.28 -10.13
N GLN A 451 10.03 21.54 -9.38
CA GLN A 451 9.59 20.91 -8.13
C GLN A 451 9.26 21.96 -7.07
N LYS A 452 10.15 22.95 -6.88
CA LYS A 452 9.91 24.07 -5.96
C LYS A 452 8.74 24.95 -6.40
N LEU A 453 8.49 25.06 -7.71
CA LEU A 453 7.33 25.76 -8.25
C LEU A 453 6.02 25.03 -7.90
N VAL A 454 5.96 23.71 -8.09
CA VAL A 454 4.82 22.88 -7.66
C VAL A 454 4.62 22.97 -6.15
N ASP A 455 5.68 22.83 -5.36
CA ASP A 455 5.64 22.97 -3.90
C ASP A 455 5.04 24.33 -3.48
N ARG A 456 5.40 25.42 -4.17
CA ARG A 456 4.86 26.75 -3.91
C ARG A 456 3.37 26.88 -4.29
N PHE A 457 2.92 26.24 -5.36
CA PHE A 457 1.49 26.18 -5.69
C PHE A 457 0.71 25.36 -4.66
N VAL A 458 1.28 24.28 -4.11
CA VAL A 458 0.67 23.52 -2.99
C VAL A 458 0.46 24.43 -1.78
N GLU A 459 1.47 25.21 -1.37
CA GLU A 459 1.37 26.15 -0.24
C GLU A 459 0.24 27.18 -0.45
N LEU A 460 0.13 27.75 -1.66
CA LEU A 460 -0.77 28.86 -1.97
C LEU A 460 -2.22 28.47 -2.30
N GLN A 461 -2.52 27.18 -2.54
CA GLN A 461 -3.89 26.75 -2.87
C GLN A 461 -4.84 26.97 -1.70
N GLN A 462 -6.02 27.54 -1.96
CA GLN A 462 -7.07 27.77 -0.96
C GLN A 462 -7.87 26.49 -0.67
N TYR A 463 -8.78 26.53 0.31
CA TYR A 463 -9.53 25.35 0.76
C TYR A 463 -10.40 24.77 -0.36
N ASP A 464 -11.13 25.61 -1.08
CA ASP A 464 -11.94 25.29 -2.26
C ASP A 464 -11.14 24.65 -3.41
N GLY A 465 -9.83 24.90 -3.46
CA GLY A 465 -8.91 24.43 -4.50
C GLY A 465 -8.47 25.52 -5.46
N LEU A 466 -8.91 26.76 -5.28
CA LEU A 466 -8.54 27.90 -6.13
C LEU A 466 -7.19 28.48 -5.71
N TRP A 467 -6.60 29.29 -6.60
CA TRP A 467 -5.45 30.14 -6.28
C TRP A 467 -5.86 31.61 -6.36
N MET A 468 -5.40 32.39 -5.38
CA MET A 468 -5.53 33.85 -5.34
C MET A 468 -4.14 34.46 -5.38
N LEU A 469 -3.65 34.75 -6.59
CA LEU A 469 -2.33 35.34 -6.80
C LEU A 469 -2.42 36.87 -6.86
N THR A 470 -1.38 37.56 -6.40
CA THR A 470 -1.28 39.03 -6.53
C THR A 470 -0.86 39.44 -7.94
N GLU A 471 -1.07 40.71 -8.30
CA GLU A 471 -0.54 41.31 -9.55
C GLU A 471 0.95 41.01 -9.75
N ASN A 472 1.75 41.17 -8.69
CA ASN A 472 3.19 40.92 -8.73
C ASN A 472 3.52 39.42 -8.94
N ASP A 473 2.74 38.51 -8.34
CA ASP A 473 2.94 37.07 -8.55
C ASP A 473 2.69 36.67 -10.01
N VAL A 474 1.59 37.17 -10.60
CA VAL A 474 1.24 36.91 -12.00
C VAL A 474 2.29 37.50 -12.94
N TYR A 475 2.76 38.73 -12.66
CA TYR A 475 3.82 39.35 -13.43
C TYR A 475 5.15 38.57 -13.36
N GLN A 476 5.55 38.10 -12.17
CA GLN A 476 6.76 37.27 -11.98
C GLN A 476 6.64 35.89 -12.66
N LEU A 477 5.44 35.30 -12.70
CA LEU A 477 5.18 33.99 -13.31
C LEU A 477 5.09 34.04 -14.84
N THR A 478 4.52 35.10 -15.40
CA THR A 478 4.10 35.17 -16.82
C THR A 478 4.80 36.26 -17.63
N GLY A 479 5.45 37.22 -16.98
CA GLY A 479 5.96 38.45 -17.60
C GLY A 479 4.87 39.46 -18.01
N LYS A 480 3.59 39.17 -17.74
CA LYS A 480 2.41 39.95 -18.18
C LYS A 480 1.63 40.44 -16.96
N SER A 481 1.01 41.62 -17.07
CA SER A 481 0.13 42.16 -16.01
C SER A 481 -1.15 41.33 -15.91
N LEU A 482 -1.69 41.16 -14.69
CA LEU A 482 -2.97 40.50 -14.46
C LEU A 482 -4.11 41.17 -15.25
N THR A 483 -4.01 42.48 -15.48
CA THR A 483 -4.99 43.26 -16.27
C THR A 483 -5.10 42.89 -17.75
N ILE A 484 -4.11 42.16 -18.30
CA ILE A 484 -4.15 41.64 -19.67
C ILE A 484 -5.05 40.40 -19.74
N PHE A 485 -5.13 39.63 -18.66
CA PHE A 485 -5.88 38.38 -18.61
C PHE A 485 -7.36 38.65 -18.44
N SER A 486 -8.16 38.25 -19.43
CA SER A 486 -9.60 38.49 -19.46
C SER A 486 -10.33 37.41 -20.26
N SER A 487 -11.58 37.11 -19.90
CA SER A 487 -12.43 36.22 -20.67
C SER A 487 -13.89 36.63 -20.54
N SER A 488 -14.60 36.65 -21.67
CA SER A 488 -16.03 36.96 -21.75
C SER A 488 -16.90 36.05 -20.87
N VAL A 489 -16.38 34.88 -20.49
CA VAL A 489 -17.01 33.91 -19.58
C VAL A 489 -17.18 34.48 -18.17
N VAL A 490 -16.19 35.25 -17.68
CA VAL A 490 -16.14 35.73 -16.28
C VAL A 490 -16.51 37.21 -16.11
N GLU A 491 -16.65 37.98 -17.19
CA GLU A 491 -16.97 39.42 -17.16
C GLU A 491 -18.20 39.80 -16.30
N LYS A 492 -19.15 38.88 -16.13
CA LYS A 492 -20.40 39.10 -15.35
C LYS A 492 -20.28 38.81 -13.86
N LEU A 493 -19.16 38.26 -13.39
CA LEU A 493 -18.92 37.89 -11.99
C LEU A 493 -18.34 39.07 -11.18
N GLU A 494 -18.36 38.95 -9.86
CA GLU A 494 -17.70 39.92 -8.97
C GLU A 494 -16.17 39.93 -9.18
N LYS A 495 -15.53 41.10 -9.06
CA LYS A 495 -14.09 41.30 -9.35
C LYS A 495 -13.16 40.35 -8.58
N ASN A 496 -13.47 40.03 -7.33
CA ASN A 496 -12.66 39.11 -6.53
C ASN A 496 -12.76 37.67 -7.06
N SER A 497 -13.96 37.25 -7.47
CA SER A 497 -14.21 35.94 -8.09
C SER A 497 -13.58 35.85 -9.48
N GLN A 498 -13.64 36.93 -10.27
CA GLN A 498 -12.93 37.05 -11.55
C GLN A 498 -11.43 36.83 -11.38
N GLN A 499 -10.79 37.54 -10.44
CA GLN A 499 -9.37 37.36 -10.15
C GLN A 499 -9.06 35.92 -9.75
N SER A 500 -9.82 35.32 -8.84
CA SER A 500 -9.61 33.93 -8.40
C SER A 500 -9.67 32.94 -9.55
N ILE A 501 -10.70 33.04 -10.41
CA ILE A 501 -10.90 32.16 -11.55
C ILE A 501 -9.76 32.33 -12.58
N ILE A 502 -9.39 33.56 -12.91
CA ILE A 502 -8.31 33.86 -13.85
C ILE A 502 -6.96 33.38 -13.30
N THR A 503 -6.61 33.68 -12.04
CA THR A 503 -5.33 33.22 -11.47
C THR A 503 -5.29 31.70 -11.30
N THR A 504 -6.43 31.05 -11.02
CA THR A 504 -6.54 29.59 -11.02
C THR A 504 -6.28 29.00 -12.41
N ALA A 505 -6.90 29.56 -13.47
CA ALA A 505 -6.65 29.11 -14.85
C ALA A 505 -5.17 29.28 -15.26
N ILE A 506 -4.54 30.41 -14.92
CA ILE A 506 -3.10 30.64 -15.15
C ILE A 506 -2.25 29.56 -14.46
N VAL A 507 -2.52 29.24 -13.18
CA VAL A 507 -1.76 28.20 -12.45
C VAL A 507 -1.94 26.84 -13.10
N ILE A 508 -3.17 26.45 -13.47
CA ILE A 508 -3.44 25.17 -14.14
C ILE A 508 -2.67 25.07 -15.46
N ILE A 509 -2.69 26.12 -16.30
CA ILE A 509 -1.97 26.12 -17.58
C ILE A 509 -0.45 26.04 -17.36
N ILE A 510 0.10 26.73 -16.35
CA ILE A 510 1.53 26.62 -16.00
C ILE A 510 1.89 25.20 -15.53
N LEU A 511 1.04 24.56 -14.73
CA LEU A 511 1.25 23.18 -14.29
C LEU A 511 1.23 22.20 -15.47
N GLU A 512 0.27 22.35 -16.39
CA GLU A 512 0.10 21.49 -17.56
C GLU A 512 1.19 21.68 -18.63
N THR A 513 1.67 22.91 -18.84
CA THR A 513 2.67 23.24 -19.87
C THR A 513 4.11 23.12 -19.38
N ARG A 514 4.43 23.64 -18.20
CA ARG A 514 5.80 23.68 -17.64
C ARG A 514 6.09 22.52 -16.69
N CYS A 515 5.12 22.02 -15.94
CA CYS A 515 5.34 21.02 -14.89
C CYS A 515 4.86 19.61 -15.29
N LEU A 516 4.75 19.32 -16.59
CA LEU A 516 4.17 18.08 -17.12
C LEU A 516 4.89 16.80 -16.64
N ALA A 517 6.23 16.87 -16.46
CA ALA A 517 7.03 15.76 -15.92
C ALA A 517 6.65 15.39 -14.47
N LEU A 518 6.07 16.35 -13.73
CA LEU A 518 5.64 16.21 -12.33
C LEU A 518 4.12 16.03 -12.22
N LYS A 519 3.42 15.64 -13.29
CA LYS A 519 1.94 15.52 -13.33
C LYS A 519 1.35 14.72 -12.17
N THR A 520 2.02 13.66 -11.74
CA THR A 520 1.57 12.86 -10.58
C THR A 520 1.40 13.69 -9.31
N LEU A 521 2.21 14.74 -9.10
CA LEU A 521 2.18 15.57 -7.89
C LEU A 521 0.98 16.50 -7.81
N TRP A 522 0.67 17.16 -8.93
CA TRP A 522 -0.30 18.24 -8.97
C TRP A 522 -1.66 17.84 -9.55
N GLN A 523 -1.78 16.65 -10.16
CA GLN A 523 -3.04 16.19 -10.76
C GLN A 523 -4.22 16.22 -9.77
N ALA A 524 -4.01 15.90 -8.49
CA ALA A 524 -5.08 15.98 -7.50
C ALA A 524 -5.51 17.44 -7.21
N LEU A 525 -4.54 18.35 -7.14
CA LEU A 525 -4.76 19.79 -6.90
C LEU A 525 -5.51 20.42 -8.07
N SER A 526 -5.08 20.15 -9.31
CA SER A 526 -5.75 20.65 -10.52
C SER A 526 -7.12 20.02 -10.71
N SER A 527 -7.30 18.72 -10.43
CA SER A 527 -8.62 18.06 -10.50
C SER A 527 -9.62 18.69 -9.51
N LYS A 528 -9.15 19.05 -8.31
CA LYS A 528 -9.94 19.80 -7.31
C LYS A 528 -10.29 21.21 -7.81
N ALA A 529 -9.31 21.93 -8.34
CA ALA A 529 -9.50 23.27 -8.90
C ALA A 529 -10.48 23.27 -10.08
N TYR A 530 -10.32 22.36 -11.06
CA TYR A 530 -11.22 22.17 -12.19
C TYR A 530 -12.66 21.89 -11.75
N LYS A 531 -12.85 21.07 -10.70
CA LYS A 531 -14.19 20.81 -10.15
C LYS A 531 -14.81 22.09 -9.58
N CYS A 532 -14.05 22.86 -8.80
CA CYS A 532 -14.52 24.15 -8.26
C CYS A 532 -14.82 25.16 -9.37
N LEU A 533 -13.95 25.29 -10.37
CA LEU A 533 -14.19 26.14 -11.55
C LEU A 533 -15.46 25.72 -12.30
N LYS A 534 -15.68 24.42 -12.50
CA LYS A 534 -16.90 23.92 -13.15
C LYS A 534 -18.15 24.26 -12.35
N GLU A 535 -18.10 24.13 -11.03
CA GLU A 535 -19.21 24.53 -10.13
C GLU A 535 -19.48 26.05 -10.17
N LEU A 536 -18.44 26.88 -10.25
CA LEU A 536 -18.56 28.35 -10.40
C LEU A 536 -19.07 28.81 -11.79
N LEU A 537 -19.00 27.95 -12.81
CA LEU A 537 -19.43 28.24 -14.19
C LEU A 537 -20.80 27.60 -14.54
N ASP A 538 -21.64 27.39 -13.53
CA ASP A 538 -22.97 26.75 -13.62
C ASP A 538 -22.93 25.28 -14.10
N GLY A 539 -21.79 24.60 -13.96
CA GLY A 539 -21.58 23.23 -14.47
C GLY A 539 -21.25 23.13 -15.97
N ASP A 540 -21.16 24.26 -16.68
CA ASP A 540 -21.00 24.31 -18.13
C ASP A 540 -19.54 24.06 -18.55
N GLU A 541 -19.31 22.92 -19.20
CA GLU A 541 -17.99 22.50 -19.68
C GLU A 541 -17.49 23.36 -20.84
N SER A 542 -18.39 23.90 -21.68
CA SER A 542 -18.00 24.75 -22.81
C SER A 542 -17.47 26.11 -22.36
N LYS A 543 -18.04 26.68 -21.28
CA LYS A 543 -17.51 27.88 -20.62
C LYS A 543 -16.12 27.64 -20.04
N LEU A 544 -15.89 26.48 -19.43
CA LEU A 544 -14.60 26.11 -18.85
C LEU A 544 -13.53 25.94 -19.93
N GLU A 545 -13.84 25.23 -21.02
CA GLU A 545 -12.95 25.10 -22.18
C GLU A 545 -12.62 26.47 -22.80
N GLN A 546 -13.62 27.34 -22.99
CA GLN A 546 -13.40 28.68 -23.54
C GLN A 546 -12.54 29.55 -22.62
N LEU A 547 -12.77 29.52 -21.29
CA LEU A 547 -11.93 30.22 -20.31
C LEU A 547 -10.48 29.74 -20.38
N MET A 548 -10.26 28.42 -20.34
CA MET A 548 -8.90 27.86 -20.39
C MET A 548 -8.19 28.22 -21.70
N LYS A 549 -8.93 28.25 -22.81
CA LYS A 549 -8.42 28.68 -24.11
C LYS A 549 -8.08 30.17 -24.14
N ASP A 550 -8.98 31.05 -23.70
CA ASP A 550 -8.76 32.51 -23.67
C ASP A 550 -7.48 32.86 -22.90
N ILE A 551 -7.30 32.26 -21.72
CA ILE A 551 -6.11 32.48 -20.89
C ILE A 551 -4.86 31.83 -21.51
N HIS A 552 -4.97 30.67 -22.17
CA HIS A 552 -3.84 30.06 -22.87
C HIS A 552 -3.36 30.91 -24.06
N ASP A 553 -4.28 31.38 -24.90
CA ASP A 553 -3.98 32.25 -26.03
C ASP A 553 -3.38 33.60 -25.57
N GLN A 554 -3.73 34.08 -24.37
CA GLN A 554 -3.15 35.27 -23.73
C GLN A 554 -1.81 35.00 -23.02
N LEU A 555 -1.45 33.75 -22.74
CA LEU A 555 -0.15 33.38 -22.15
C LEU A 555 0.96 33.28 -23.20
N GLN A 556 0.65 32.86 -24.42
CA GLN A 556 1.56 32.88 -25.58
C GLN A 556 2.01 34.30 -25.97
#